data_AF-A0A2A5IZQ7-F1
#
_entry.id   AF-A0A2A5IZQ7-F1
#
_cell.length_a   1.000
_cell.length_b   1.000
_cell.length_c   1.000
_cell.angle_alpha   90.00
_cell.angle_beta   90.00
_cell.angle_gamma   90.00
#
_symmetry.space_group_name_H-M   'P 1'
#
loop_
_entity.id
_entity.type
_entity.pdbx_description
1 polymer ?
#
loop_
_entity_poly.entity_id
_entity_poly.type
_entity_poly.pdbx_seq_one_letter_code
_entity_poly.pdbx_strand_id
1 'polypeptide(L)'
;MNHQGRNFVELLALIASAKDPADEVTFKLFTLLETDPQYQKRQLQMIGQIIQGAAQQGIKLDVAKDPGVHDRWIRTNNGWRINLGRGLDIFQKQEGGWWDCKNNGVTLKGDTTL
;
A
#
# COMPACT_ATOMS: atom_id res chain seq x y z
N MET A 1 12.51 0.87 9.48
CA MET A 1 11.32 0.29 8.80
C MET A 1 11.63 0.26 7.32
N ASN A 2 11.57 -0.89 6.66
CA ASN A 2 11.80 -0.96 5.21
C ASN A 2 10.76 -0.08 4.49
N HIS A 3 11.13 0.54 3.38
CA HIS A 3 10.28 1.47 2.62
C HIS A 3 8.90 0.86 2.28
N GLN A 4 8.85 -0.44 2.00
CA GLN A 4 7.60 -1.17 1.75
C GLN A 4 6.60 -1.11 2.91
N GLY A 5 7.08 -1.27 4.16
CA GLY A 5 6.22 -1.20 5.33
C GLY A 5 5.66 0.21 5.54
N ARG A 6 6.47 1.24 5.27
CA ARG A 6 6.05 2.64 5.33
C ARG A 6 4.96 2.94 4.30
N ASN A 7 5.18 2.57 3.05
CA ASN A 7 4.21 2.82 1.97
C ASN A 7 2.87 2.13 2.25
N PHE A 8 2.91 0.93 2.84
CA PHE A 8 1.69 0.25 3.24
C PHE A 8 0.95 0.97 4.36
N VAL A 9 1.66 1.46 5.39
CA VAL A 9 1.05 2.28 6.45
C VAL A 9 0.45 3.57 5.89
N GLU A 10 1.12 4.24 4.95
CA GLU A 10 0.61 5.45 4.31
C GLU A 10 -0.68 5.18 3.52
N LEU A 11 -0.77 4.05 2.82
CA LEU A 11 -2.02 3.61 2.19
C LEU A 11 -3.14 3.39 3.22
N LEU A 12 -2.86 2.68 4.31
CA LEU A 12 -3.86 2.43 5.36
C LEU A 12 -4.31 3.74 6.02
N ALA A 13 -3.40 4.69 6.25
CA ALA A 13 -3.72 6.00 6.79
C ALA A 13 -4.64 6.79 5.84
N LEU A 14 -4.38 6.74 4.53
CA LEU A 14 -5.23 7.37 3.53
C LEU A 14 -6.64 6.76 3.53
N ILE A 15 -6.75 5.43 3.62
CA ILE A 15 -8.05 4.76 3.76
C ILE A 15 -8.76 5.18 5.05
N ALA A 16 -8.04 5.23 6.18
CA ALA A 16 -8.58 5.66 7.46
C ALA A 16 -9.10 7.11 7.44
N SER A 17 -8.41 8.00 6.73
CA SER A 17 -8.84 9.40 6.58
C SER A 17 -10.04 9.59 5.63
N ALA A 18 -10.26 8.65 4.71
CA ALA A 18 -11.31 8.74 3.70
C ALA A 18 -12.61 8.04 4.12
N LYS A 19 -12.54 7.06 5.03
CA LYS A 19 -13.73 6.39 5.58
C LYS A 19 -14.47 7.28 6.57
N ASP A 20 -15.74 6.99 6.81
CA ASP A 20 -16.44 7.55 7.96
C ASP A 20 -15.78 7.01 9.26
N PRO A 21 -15.56 7.85 10.30
CA PRO A 21 -15.05 7.38 11.58
C PRO A 21 -15.85 6.23 12.19
N ALA A 22 -17.17 6.16 11.95
CA ALA A 22 -18.06 5.12 12.44
C ALA A 22 -17.97 3.79 11.65
N ASP A 23 -17.39 3.80 10.44
CA ASP A 23 -17.30 2.61 9.60
C ASP A 23 -16.10 1.74 9.95
N GLU A 24 -16.28 0.42 9.92
CA GLU A 24 -15.18 -0.54 9.91
C GLU A 24 -14.83 -0.98 8.49
N VAL A 25 -13.55 -0.89 8.12
CA VAL A 25 -13.06 -1.34 6.81
C VAL A 25 -12.21 -2.59 6.98
N THR A 26 -12.49 -3.62 6.18
CA THR A 26 -11.62 -4.82 6.11
C THR A 26 -10.66 -4.68 4.95
N PHE A 27 -9.36 -4.75 5.23
CA PHE A 27 -8.29 -4.79 4.23
C PHE A 27 -7.64 -6.18 4.23
N LYS A 28 -7.53 -6.82 3.07
CA LYS A 28 -6.85 -8.12 2.92
C LYS A 28 -5.52 -7.92 2.22
N LEU A 29 -4.43 -8.18 2.93
CA LEU A 29 -3.07 -8.15 2.40
C LEU A 29 -2.65 -9.55 1.99
N PHE A 30 -2.41 -9.75 0.69
CA PHE A 30 -1.68 -10.91 0.19
C PHE A 30 -0.21 -10.53 0.01
N THR A 31 0.69 -11.27 0.64
CA THR A 31 2.12 -11.00 0.56
C THR A 31 2.94 -12.29 0.56
N LEU A 32 4.13 -12.22 -0.02
CA LEU A 32 5.14 -13.28 0.08
C LEU A 32 5.94 -13.08 1.36
N LEU A 33 6.25 -14.20 2.01
CA LEU A 33 7.16 -14.19 3.15
C LEU A 33 8.59 -14.28 2.66
N GLU A 34 9.50 -13.57 3.34
CA GLU A 34 10.93 -13.70 3.12
C GLU A 34 11.38 -15.16 3.32
N THR A 35 12.33 -15.61 2.50
CA THR A 35 12.87 -16.97 2.55
C THR A 35 13.87 -17.17 3.68
N ASP A 36 14.62 -16.12 4.01
CA ASP A 36 15.57 -16.14 5.12
C ASP A 36 14.81 -15.99 6.46
N PRO A 37 15.01 -16.90 7.43
CA PRO A 37 14.28 -16.90 8.69
C PRO A 37 14.43 -15.63 9.53
N GLN A 38 15.60 -14.97 9.48
CA GLN A 38 15.85 -13.75 10.25
C GLN A 38 15.07 -12.57 9.66
N TYR A 39 15.06 -12.43 8.34
CA TYR A 39 14.28 -11.41 7.66
C TYR A 39 12.78 -11.67 7.75
N GLN A 40 12.37 -12.94 7.64
CA GLN A 40 10.98 -13.36 7.81
C GLN A 40 10.44 -12.99 9.19
N LYS A 41 11.21 -13.25 10.26
CA LYS A 41 10.81 -12.87 11.62
C LYS A 41 10.61 -11.35 11.75
N ARG A 42 11.50 -10.54 11.17
CA ARG A 42 11.37 -9.07 11.16
C ARG A 42 10.16 -8.60 10.36
N GLN A 43 9.89 -9.23 9.22
CA GLN A 43 8.72 -8.96 8.39
C GLN A 43 7.42 -9.23 9.16
N LEU A 44 7.32 -10.39 9.81
CA LEU A 44 6.14 -10.76 10.61
C LEU A 44 5.94 -9.83 11.80
N GLN A 45 7.02 -9.43 12.49
CA GLN A 45 6.93 -8.45 13.58
C GLN A 45 6.42 -7.10 13.08
N MET A 46 6.93 -6.62 11.94
CA MET A 46 6.46 -5.38 11.31
C MET A 46 4.97 -5.47 10.94
N ILE A 47 4.55 -6.56 10.30
CA ILE A 47 3.14 -6.79 9.94
C ILE A 47 2.26 -6.79 11.20
N GLY A 48 2.70 -7.45 12.27
CA GLY A 48 1.97 -7.46 13.55
C GLY A 48 1.76 -6.06 14.13
N GLN A 49 2.77 -5.20 14.09
CA GLN A 49 2.66 -3.80 14.51
C GLN A 49 1.66 -3.02 13.64
N ILE A 50 1.68 -3.26 12.32
CA ILE A 50 0.76 -2.60 11.39
C ILE A 50 -0.68 -3.05 11.63
N ILE A 51 -0.93 -4.33 11.89
CA ILE A 51 -2.26 -4.85 12.24
C ILE A 51 -2.79 -4.14 13.49
N GLN A 52 -1.97 -4.03 14.54
CA GLN A 52 -2.35 -3.34 15.77
C GLN A 52 -2.65 -1.86 15.54
N GLY A 53 -1.82 -1.16 14.77
CA GLY A 53 -2.04 0.25 14.44
C GLY A 53 -3.28 0.47 13.57
N ALA A 54 -3.52 -0.40 12.59
CA ALA A 54 -4.69 -0.33 11.72
C ALA A 54 -6.00 -0.53 12.50
N ALA A 55 -6.01 -1.48 13.44
CA ALA A 55 -7.17 -1.75 14.29
C ALA A 55 -7.58 -0.52 15.12
N GLN A 56 -6.61 0.26 15.62
CA GLN A 56 -6.86 1.51 16.34
C GLN A 56 -7.52 2.59 15.46
N GLN A 57 -7.44 2.45 14.14
CA GLN A 57 -8.05 3.36 13.16
C GLN A 57 -9.34 2.80 12.55
N GLY A 58 -9.91 1.73 13.12
CA GLY A 58 -11.12 1.08 12.60
C GLY A 58 -10.88 0.29 11.31
N ILE A 59 -9.64 -0.14 11.06
CA ILE A 59 -9.29 -0.99 9.92
C ILE A 59 -8.94 -2.39 10.42
N LYS A 60 -9.73 -3.39 10.00
CA LYS A 60 -9.43 -4.80 10.20
C LYS A 60 -8.49 -5.26 9.10
N LEU A 61 -7.25 -5.56 9.47
CA LEU A 61 -6.23 -6.06 8.53
C LEU A 61 -6.11 -7.58 8.62
N ASP A 62 -6.52 -8.28 7.56
CA ASP A 62 -6.30 -9.73 7.40
C ASP A 62 -5.09 -9.96 6.50
N VAL A 63 -4.18 -10.85 6.90
CA VAL A 63 -2.96 -11.15 6.14
C VAL A 63 -2.97 -12.60 5.69
N ALA A 64 -2.76 -12.82 4.40
CA ALA A 64 -2.68 -14.12 3.78
C ALA A 64 -1.40 -14.24 2.94
N LYS A 65 -0.92 -15.47 2.76
CA LYS A 65 0.19 -15.75 1.86
C LYS A 65 -0.29 -15.61 0.42
N ASP A 66 0.46 -14.88 -0.39
CA ASP A 66 0.21 -14.78 -1.83
C ASP A 66 0.44 -16.16 -2.49
N PRO A 67 -0.52 -16.70 -3.27
CA PRO A 67 -0.37 -17.95 -4.01
C PRO A 67 0.66 -17.89 -5.15
N GLY A 68 1.30 -16.74 -5.41
CA GLY A 68 2.44 -16.63 -6.33
C GLY A 68 2.10 -15.99 -7.67
N VAL A 69 1.07 -15.15 -7.71
CA VAL A 69 0.73 -14.38 -8.91
C VAL A 69 1.42 -13.02 -8.80
N HIS A 70 2.36 -12.72 -9.70
CA HIS A 70 3.11 -11.44 -9.77
C HIS A 70 2.24 -10.18 -10.03
N ASP A 71 0.93 -10.34 -9.92
CA ASP A 71 -0.12 -9.37 -10.13
C ASP A 71 -0.23 -8.47 -8.89
N ARG A 72 0.29 -7.25 -9.03
CA ARG A 72 0.23 -6.23 -8.00
C ARG A 72 -1.00 -5.36 -8.25
N TRP A 73 -2.07 -5.57 -7.50
CA TRP A 73 -3.30 -4.80 -7.62
C TRP A 73 -3.96 -4.57 -6.27
N ILE A 74 -4.81 -3.55 -6.22
CA ILE A 74 -5.76 -3.32 -5.13
C ILE A 74 -7.15 -3.48 -5.73
N ARG A 75 -8.01 -4.26 -5.07
CA ARG A 75 -9.42 -4.40 -5.45
C ARG A 75 -10.27 -3.85 -4.32
N THR A 76 -11.21 -3.01 -4.68
CA THR A 76 -12.15 -2.40 -3.75
C THR A 76 -13.52 -3.09 -3.89
N ASN A 77 -14.35 -2.95 -2.86
CA ASN A 77 -15.70 -3.50 -2.82
C ASN A 77 -16.67 -2.82 -3.81
N ASN A 78 -16.38 -1.58 -4.22
CA ASN A 78 -17.15 -0.84 -5.22
C ASN A 78 -16.76 -1.19 -6.68
N GLY A 79 -16.06 -2.32 -6.89
CA GLY A 79 -15.79 -2.88 -8.21
C GLY A 79 -14.52 -2.36 -8.90
N TRP A 80 -13.78 -1.42 -8.29
CA TRP A 80 -12.54 -0.94 -8.88
C TRP A 80 -11.40 -1.95 -8.68
N ARG A 81 -10.59 -2.10 -9.72
CA ARG A 81 -9.30 -2.79 -9.68
C ARG A 81 -8.23 -1.80 -10.11
N ILE A 82 -7.34 -1.47 -9.18
CA ILE A 82 -6.20 -0.58 -9.40
C ILE A 82 -4.98 -1.47 -9.64
N ASN A 83 -4.52 -1.55 -10.89
CA ASN A 83 -3.31 -2.30 -11.24
C ASN A 83 -2.08 -1.43 -11.01
N LEU A 84 -1.19 -1.89 -10.13
CA LEU A 84 0.03 -1.18 -9.77
C LEU A 84 1.20 -1.83 -10.51
N GLY A 85 1.60 -1.25 -11.64
CA GLY A 85 2.72 -1.77 -12.44
C GLY A 85 4.03 -1.97 -11.66
N ARG A 86 4.23 -1.23 -10.56
CA ARG A 86 5.36 -1.36 -9.62
C ARG A 86 4.99 -1.90 -8.23
N GLY A 87 3.70 -2.09 -7.93
CA GLY A 87 3.21 -2.37 -6.57
C GLY A 87 3.10 -1.12 -5.71
N LEU A 88 3.14 -1.27 -4.39
CA LEU A 88 3.04 -0.16 -3.42
C LEU A 88 4.28 0.75 -3.38
N ASP A 89 5.27 0.51 -4.23
CA ASP A 89 6.44 1.37 -4.44
C ASP A 89 6.14 2.56 -5.38
N ILE A 90 4.98 3.19 -5.21
CA ILE A 90 4.56 4.39 -5.94
C ILE A 90 4.86 5.67 -5.15
N PHE A 91 5.10 5.55 -3.86
CA PHE A 91 5.53 6.66 -2.99
C PHE A 91 7.05 6.74 -3.04
N GLN A 92 7.58 7.39 -4.09
CA GLN A 92 8.95 7.88 -4.02
C GLN A 92 9.01 8.99 -2.98
N LYS A 93 9.99 8.89 -2.07
CA LYS A 93 10.38 10.04 -1.25
C LYS A 93 10.67 11.17 -2.24
N GLN A 94 10.02 12.32 -2.08
CA GLN A 94 10.43 13.50 -2.83
C GLN A 94 11.89 13.77 -2.45
N GLU A 95 12.83 13.54 -3.37
CA GLU A 95 14.14 14.16 -3.27
C GLU A 95 13.93 15.61 -3.67
N GLY A 96 13.67 16.44 -2.67
CA GLY A 96 13.46 17.86 -2.87
C GLY A 96 12.91 18.46 -1.59
N GLY A 97 13.64 19.39 -0.98
CA GLY A 97 13.03 20.31 -0.04
C GLY A 97 11.90 21.06 -0.74
N TRP A 98 10.94 21.58 0.03
CA TRP A 98 9.75 22.34 -0.40
C TRP A 98 10.00 23.44 -1.48
N TRP A 99 11.26 23.78 -1.75
CA TRP A 99 11.70 24.85 -2.64
C TRP A 99 12.23 24.41 -4.02
N ASP A 100 12.26 23.12 -4.38
CA ASP A 100 12.82 22.73 -5.69
C ASP A 100 11.80 22.86 -6.83
N CYS A 101 11.60 24.09 -7.29
CA CYS A 101 10.84 24.42 -8.48
C CYS A 101 11.73 24.32 -9.73
N LYS A 102 12.14 23.11 -10.12
CA LYS A 102 12.76 22.87 -11.43
C LYS A 102 12.30 21.55 -12.10
N ASN A 103 11.60 21.74 -13.22
CA ASN A 103 11.30 20.80 -14.32
C ASN A 103 10.32 19.65 -14.05
N ASN A 104 9.37 19.30 -14.92
CA ASN A 104 8.71 19.95 -16.05
C ASN A 104 7.54 19.00 -16.41
N GLY A 105 6.31 19.51 -16.47
CA GLY A 105 5.12 18.90 -17.09
C GLY A 105 4.92 17.37 -16.98
N VAL A 106 4.07 16.94 -16.05
CA VAL A 106 3.42 15.62 -16.17
C VAL A 106 2.49 15.67 -17.39
N THR A 107 2.94 15.13 -18.53
CA THR A 107 2.10 14.95 -19.72
C THR A 107 1.39 13.61 -19.61
N LEU A 108 0.07 13.63 -19.42
CA LEU A 108 -0.77 12.43 -19.52
C LEU A 108 -1.09 12.20 -21.01
N LYS A 109 -0.55 11.13 -21.61
CA LYS A 109 -1.06 10.61 -22.89
C LYS A 109 -2.27 9.72 -22.59
N GLY A 110 -3.45 10.15 -23.01
CA GLY A 110 -4.60 9.28 -23.18
C GLY A 110 -4.58 8.71 -24.60
N ASP A 111 -4.41 7.40 -24.76
CA ASP A 111 -4.80 6.74 -26.00
C ASP A 111 -6.31 6.54 -25.95
N THR A 112 -7.03 7.41 -26.65
CA THR A 112 -8.41 7.14 -27.06
C THR A 112 -8.35 6.74 -28.52
N THR A 113 -8.41 5.44 -28.79
CA THR A 113 -8.92 4.95 -30.07
C THR A 113 -10.40 4.61 -29.88
N LEU A 114 -11.23 5.27 -30.69
CA LEU A 114 -12.62 4.89 -30.94
C LEU A 114 -12.71 3.45 -31.43
#